data_AF-A0A6A4THE2-F1
#
_entry.id   AF-A0A6A4THE2-F1
#
_cell.length_a   1.000
_cell.length_b   1.000
_cell.length_c   1.000
_cell.angle_alpha   90.00
_cell.angle_beta   90.00
_cell.angle_gamma   90.00
#
_symmetry.space_group_name_H-M   'P 1'
#
loop_
_entity.id
_entity.type
_entity.pdbx_description
1 polymer ?
#
loop_
_entity_poly.entity_id
_entity_poly.type
_entity_poly.pdbx_seq_one_letter_code
_entity_poly.pdbx_strand_id
1 'polypeptide(L)'
;MVERQPLNVDTAPPATPEPNFGVDHFDLRKSAILLRVSKFRNQQLVLPAESPAGNKFVLVVRDSHLRSLVDGFVKMPEGRLSFGFMSTPGASAAELRTELVNGTVTPTPNLVCLLAPSNNLTASRTFGEAGVDFAKLLRSACNLFPEVVVLDFPPRLTADADHQKLMREEFHRVAARMDISFVTSVESSCF
;
A
#
# COMPACT_ATOMS: atom_id res chain seq x y z
N MET A 1 6.77 -40.04 65.70
CA MET A 1 7.23 -40.60 64.40
C MET A 1 6.21 -40.19 63.35
N VAL A 2 6.61 -40.05 62.08
CA VAL A 2 5.90 -39.40 60.94
C VAL A 2 6.38 -37.95 60.77
N GLU A 3 7.53 -37.73 60.13
CA GLU A 3 7.83 -37.71 58.67
C GLU A 3 7.61 -36.31 58.09
N ARG A 4 8.73 -35.66 57.73
CA ARG A 4 8.75 -34.42 56.94
C ARG A 4 8.50 -34.81 55.48
N GLN A 5 7.56 -34.14 54.82
CA GLN A 5 7.49 -34.08 53.35
C GLN A 5 7.64 -32.63 52.86
N PRO A 6 8.21 -32.44 51.65
CA PRO A 6 8.90 -31.21 51.26
C PRO A 6 7.99 -30.19 50.54
N LEU A 7 8.50 -28.95 50.43
CA LEU A 7 7.94 -27.84 49.65
C LEU A 7 7.57 -28.31 48.24
N ASN A 8 6.29 -28.19 47.87
CA ASN A 8 5.86 -28.36 46.49
C ASN A 8 5.84 -26.99 45.79
N VAL A 9 6.53 -26.97 44.66
CA VAL A 9 6.82 -25.82 43.81
C VAL A 9 5.57 -25.45 43.02
N ASP A 10 5.25 -24.16 43.04
CA ASP A 10 4.61 -23.36 42.00
C ASP A 10 3.44 -24.01 41.24
N THR A 11 2.20 -23.65 41.63
CA THR A 11 1.02 -23.88 40.80
C THR A 11 0.46 -22.52 40.40
N ALA A 12 0.85 -22.08 39.20
CA ALA A 12 0.29 -20.89 38.56
C ALA A 12 -1.24 -20.99 38.45
N PRO A 13 -1.99 -19.88 38.57
CA PRO A 13 -3.44 -19.89 38.40
C PRO A 13 -3.82 -20.30 36.97
N PRO A 14 -4.99 -20.94 36.77
CA PRO A 14 -5.41 -21.43 35.47
C PRO A 14 -5.50 -20.29 34.46
N ALA A 15 -4.85 -20.48 33.31
CA ALA A 15 -4.92 -19.56 32.20
C ALA A 15 -6.39 -19.35 31.80
N THR A 16 -6.82 -18.10 31.82
CA THR A 16 -8.08 -17.66 31.20
C THR A 16 -8.13 -18.14 29.75
N PRO A 17 -9.25 -18.70 29.28
CA PRO A 17 -9.35 -19.13 27.89
C PRO A 17 -9.15 -17.91 26.98
N GLU A 18 -8.08 -17.95 26.19
CA GLU A 18 -7.84 -17.03 25.08
C GLU A 18 -9.11 -16.91 24.24
N PRO A 19 -9.54 -15.69 23.88
CA PRO A 19 -10.68 -15.52 22.99
C PRO A 19 -10.33 -16.21 21.68
N ASN A 20 -11.00 -17.32 21.43
CA ASN A 20 -10.91 -18.07 20.19
C ASN A 20 -11.54 -17.18 19.11
N PHE A 21 -10.75 -16.26 18.55
CA PHE A 21 -11.09 -15.55 17.33
C PHE A 21 -11.08 -16.60 16.23
N GLY A 22 -12.23 -17.27 16.09
CA GLY A 22 -12.50 -18.13 14.96
C GLY A 22 -12.11 -17.36 13.72
N VAL A 23 -11.09 -17.86 13.02
CA VAL A 23 -10.76 -17.39 11.68
C VAL A 23 -11.87 -17.94 10.80
N ASP A 24 -13.01 -17.26 10.82
CA ASP A 24 -14.03 -17.45 9.81
C ASP A 24 -13.35 -17.15 8.50
N HIS A 25 -13.13 -18.21 7.73
CA HIS A 25 -12.53 -18.16 6.42
C HIS A 25 -13.48 -17.35 5.54
N PHE A 26 -13.22 -16.03 5.47
CA PHE A 26 -14.12 -15.09 4.83
C PHE A 26 -14.04 -15.28 3.32
N ASP A 27 -15.11 -15.84 2.76
CA ASP A 27 -15.22 -16.15 1.35
C ASP A 27 -15.43 -14.85 0.55
N LEU A 28 -14.38 -14.43 -0.15
CA LEU A 28 -14.33 -13.30 -1.10
C LEU A 28 -15.40 -13.37 -2.21
N ARG A 29 -16.17 -14.46 -2.31
CA ARG A 29 -17.27 -14.64 -3.27
C ARG A 29 -18.58 -13.94 -2.90
N LYS A 30 -18.72 -13.36 -1.70
CA LYS A 30 -20.03 -12.87 -1.22
C LYS A 30 -20.43 -11.44 -1.64
N SER A 31 -19.62 -10.75 -2.43
CA SER A 31 -20.03 -9.50 -3.10
C SER A 31 -19.35 -9.44 -4.47
N ALA A 32 -20.15 -9.66 -5.51
CA ALA A 32 -19.71 -9.96 -6.88
C ALA A 32 -19.05 -8.77 -7.59
N ILE A 33 -17.83 -8.42 -7.20
CA ILE A 33 -16.84 -7.88 -8.13
C ILE A 33 -15.83 -9.02 -8.30
N LEU A 34 -15.95 -9.74 -9.41
CA LEU A 34 -14.91 -10.70 -9.77
C LEU A 34 -13.59 -9.91 -9.83
N LEU A 35 -12.57 -10.33 -9.10
CA LEU A 35 -11.28 -9.65 -9.07
C LEU A 35 -10.26 -10.49 -9.85
N ARG A 36 -9.55 -9.88 -10.79
CA ARG A 36 -8.39 -10.52 -11.41
C ARG A 36 -7.19 -10.26 -10.51
N VAL A 37 -6.68 -11.33 -9.90
CA VAL A 37 -5.46 -11.30 -9.10
C VAL A 37 -4.31 -11.87 -9.92
N SER A 38 -3.24 -11.10 -10.09
CA SER A 38 -1.98 -11.60 -10.64
C SER A 38 -0.84 -11.30 -9.69
N LYS A 39 0.06 -12.28 -9.52
CA LYS A 39 1.30 -12.12 -8.78
C LYS A 39 2.47 -12.15 -9.75
N PHE A 40 3.33 -11.15 -9.68
CA PHE A 40 4.61 -11.14 -10.37
C PHE A 40 5.70 -10.85 -9.34
N ARG A 41 6.56 -11.83 -9.07
CA ARG A 41 7.53 -11.78 -7.95
C ARG A 41 6.85 -11.41 -6.62
N ASN A 42 7.21 -10.25 -6.04
CA ASN A 42 6.66 -9.72 -4.78
C ASN A 42 5.46 -8.78 -4.98
N GLN A 43 5.05 -8.52 -6.22
CA GLN A 43 3.91 -7.67 -6.56
C GLN A 43 2.59 -8.46 -6.48
N GLN A 44 1.57 -7.85 -5.90
CA GLN A 44 0.18 -8.30 -5.97
C GLN A 44 -0.64 -7.24 -6.70
N LEU A 45 -1.21 -7.64 -7.84
CA LEU A 45 -2.10 -6.81 -8.65
C LEU A 45 -3.52 -7.35 -8.52
N VAL A 46 -4.44 -6.49 -8.13
CA VAL A 46 -5.87 -6.77 -8.01
C VAL A 46 -6.61 -5.80 -8.91
N LEU A 47 -7.35 -6.32 -9.88
CA LEU A 47 -8.13 -5.52 -10.82
C LEU A 47 -9.61 -5.91 -10.72
N PRO A 48 -10.55 -4.96 -10.92
CA PRO A 48 -11.94 -5.31 -11.15
C PRO A 48 -12.04 -6.08 -12.46
N ALA A 49 -12.61 -7.28 -12.45
CA ALA A 49 -12.76 -8.11 -13.65
C ALA A 49 -13.83 -7.56 -14.59
N GLU A 50 -14.84 -6.86 -14.05
CA GLU A 50 -15.81 -6.08 -14.81
C GLU A 50 -16.07 -4.77 -14.05
N SER A 51 -15.86 -3.64 -14.72
CA SER A 51 -16.30 -2.35 -14.22
C SER A 51 -17.75 -2.14 -14.69
N PRO A 52 -18.73 -1.91 -13.80
CA PRO A 52 -20.10 -1.60 -14.22
C PRO A 52 -20.10 -0.48 -15.27
N ALA A 53 -20.96 -0.60 -16.29
CA ALA A 53 -21.01 0.37 -17.39
C ALA A 53 -21.19 1.80 -16.85
N GLY A 54 -20.17 2.65 -17.07
CA GLY A 54 -20.16 4.05 -16.63
C GLY A 54 -19.26 4.37 -15.42
N ASN A 55 -18.66 3.37 -14.77
CA ASN A 55 -17.74 3.61 -13.65
C ASN A 55 -16.33 4.00 -14.14
N LYS A 56 -15.73 5.01 -13.50
CA LYS A 56 -14.32 5.36 -13.73
C LYS A 56 -13.40 4.39 -12.99
N PHE A 57 -12.44 3.81 -13.69
CA PHE A 57 -11.45 2.90 -13.13
C PHE A 57 -10.25 3.67 -12.58
N VAL A 58 -9.97 3.52 -11.29
CA VAL A 58 -8.82 4.12 -10.58
C VAL A 58 -7.86 3.02 -10.16
N LEU A 59 -6.61 3.11 -10.59
CA LEU A 59 -5.55 2.20 -10.12
C LEU A 59 -4.75 2.88 -9.01
N VAL A 60 -4.70 2.28 -7.83
CA VAL A 60 -3.86 2.73 -6.72
C VAL A 60 -2.58 1.91 -6.69
N VAL A 61 -1.42 2.57 -6.70
CA VAL A 61 -0.10 1.94 -6.69
C VAL A 61 0.61 2.29 -5.37
N ARG A 62 1.01 1.28 -4.58
CA ARG A 62 1.75 1.47 -3.31
C ARG A 62 2.70 0.31 -3.00
N ASP A 63 3.46 0.50 -1.93
CA ASP A 63 4.07 -0.53 -1.11
C ASP A 63 3.07 -1.30 -0.22
N SER A 64 3.58 -2.07 0.75
CA SER A 64 2.85 -3.04 1.59
C SER A 64 1.63 -2.50 2.35
N HIS A 65 1.48 -1.19 2.51
CA HIS A 65 0.35 -0.61 3.26
C HIS A 65 -1.01 -0.77 2.56
N LEU A 66 -1.07 -1.19 1.28
CA LEU A 66 -2.33 -1.55 0.61
C LEU A 66 -2.70 -3.03 0.76
N ARG A 67 -1.84 -3.85 1.38
CA ARG A 67 -2.05 -5.30 1.43
C ARG A 67 -3.35 -5.68 2.15
N SER A 68 -3.78 -4.93 3.16
CA SER A 68 -5.08 -5.14 3.81
C SER A 68 -6.29 -4.88 2.90
N LEU A 69 -6.19 -3.92 1.97
CA LEU A 69 -7.24 -3.67 0.97
C LEU A 69 -7.26 -4.78 -0.08
N VAL A 70 -6.07 -5.19 -0.50
CA VAL A 70 -5.82 -6.24 -1.50
C VAL A 70 -6.22 -7.63 -0.99
N ASP A 71 -6.07 -7.90 0.32
CA ASP A 71 -6.45 -9.15 0.97
C ASP A 71 -7.96 -9.18 1.34
N GLY A 72 -8.73 -8.14 0.98
CA GLY A 72 -10.19 -8.11 1.11
C GLY A 72 -10.73 -7.74 2.48
N PHE A 73 -9.90 -7.21 3.38
CA PHE A 73 -10.33 -6.80 4.72
C PHE A 73 -11.16 -5.52 4.74
N VAL A 74 -11.18 -4.76 3.64
CA VAL A 74 -11.95 -3.51 3.51
C VAL A 74 -12.91 -3.63 2.33
N LYS A 75 -14.20 -3.42 2.62
CA LYS A 75 -15.21 -3.27 1.57
C LYS A 75 -14.95 -1.96 0.84
N MET A 76 -14.77 -2.05 -0.48
CA MET A 76 -14.70 -0.87 -1.32
C MET A 76 -16.04 -0.13 -1.29
N PRO A 77 -16.04 1.21 -1.18
CA PRO A 77 -17.27 1.97 -1.23
C PRO A 77 -17.99 1.71 -2.56
N GLU A 78 -19.28 1.39 -2.48
CA GLU A 78 -20.13 1.30 -3.66
C GLU A 78 -20.29 2.70 -4.27
N GLY A 79 -20.15 2.81 -5.59
CA GLY A 79 -20.25 4.10 -6.26
C GLY A 79 -19.85 4.07 -7.72
N ARG A 80 -19.61 5.28 -8.26
CA ARG A 80 -19.23 5.51 -9.66
C ARG A 80 -17.76 5.24 -9.97
N LEU A 81 -17.01 4.72 -9.00
CA LEU A 81 -15.59 4.44 -9.11
C LEU A 81 -15.36 2.94 -8.92
N SER A 82 -14.51 2.38 -9.77
CA SER A 82 -13.98 1.02 -9.63
C SER A 82 -12.50 1.13 -9.30
N PHE A 83 -12.02 0.33 -8.35
CA PHE A 83 -10.64 0.43 -7.87
C PHE A 83 -9.84 -0.82 -8.19
N GLY A 84 -8.60 -0.62 -8.59
CA GLY A 84 -7.57 -1.63 -8.71
C GLY A 84 -6.40 -1.27 -7.83
N PHE A 85 -5.64 -2.27 -7.42
CA PHE A 85 -4.54 -2.09 -6.48
C PHE A 85 -3.31 -2.82 -6.98
N MET A 86 -2.19 -2.12 -7.02
CA MET A 86 -0.87 -2.68 -7.29
C MET A 86 0.00 -2.47 -6.06
N SER A 87 0.31 -3.55 -5.36
CA SER A 87 1.06 -3.54 -4.11
C SER A 87 2.38 -4.28 -4.27
N THR A 88 3.51 -3.56 -4.08
CA THR A 88 4.85 -4.17 -4.03
C THR A 88 5.52 -3.85 -2.69
N PRO A 89 5.40 -4.73 -1.67
CA PRO A 89 5.99 -4.54 -0.35
C PRO A 89 7.47 -4.14 -0.40
N GLY A 90 7.83 -3.10 0.35
CA GLY A 90 9.23 -2.64 0.48
C GLY A 90 9.81 -1.96 -0.76
N ALA A 91 9.05 -1.81 -1.85
CA ALA A 91 9.57 -1.29 -3.10
C ALA A 91 9.99 0.19 -3.00
N SER A 92 11.17 0.46 -3.54
CA SER A 92 11.66 1.79 -3.93
C SER A 92 11.02 2.27 -5.23
N ALA A 93 11.23 3.54 -5.58
CA ALA A 93 10.77 4.12 -6.84
C ALA A 93 11.21 3.32 -8.08
N ALA A 94 12.45 2.83 -8.09
CA ALA A 94 13.00 2.06 -9.20
C ALA A 94 12.33 0.68 -9.36
N GLU A 95 12.03 0.02 -8.24
CA GLU A 95 11.33 -1.25 -8.22
C GLU A 95 9.87 -1.08 -8.65
N LEU A 96 9.16 -0.09 -8.09
CA LEU A 96 7.79 0.24 -8.52
C LEU A 96 7.71 0.53 -10.01
N ARG A 97 8.73 1.21 -10.58
CA ARG A 97 8.78 1.47 -12.01
C ARG A 97 8.88 0.19 -12.83
N THR A 98 9.75 -0.73 -12.40
CA THR A 98 9.92 -2.02 -13.07
C THR A 98 8.62 -2.81 -13.06
N GLU A 99 7.95 -2.84 -11.91
CA GLU A 99 6.67 -3.51 -11.72
C GLU A 99 5.53 -2.85 -12.53
N LEU A 100 5.56 -1.52 -12.70
CA LEU A 100 4.57 -0.79 -13.50
C LEU A 100 4.74 -1.04 -15.00
N VAL A 101 5.98 -1.08 -15.49
CA VAL A 101 6.29 -1.31 -16.91
C VAL A 101 6.02 -2.77 -17.31
N ASN A 102 6.27 -3.71 -16.41
CA ASN A 102 6.03 -5.14 -16.67
C ASN A 102 4.59 -5.57 -16.34
N GLY A 103 3.86 -4.76 -15.57
CA GLY A 103 2.50 -5.04 -15.15
C GLY A 103 1.51 -4.83 -16.29
N THR A 104 0.83 -5.89 -16.70
CA THR A 104 -0.30 -5.78 -17.64
C THR A 104 -1.54 -5.33 -16.89
N VAL A 105 -1.79 -4.01 -16.86
CA VAL A 105 -3.03 -3.44 -16.30
C VAL A 105 -4.07 -3.34 -17.40
N THR A 106 -5.13 -4.14 -17.30
CA THR A 106 -6.25 -4.12 -18.26
C THR A 106 -7.58 -4.29 -17.50
N PRO A 107 -8.58 -3.42 -17.73
CA PRO A 107 -8.60 -2.28 -18.67
C PRO A 107 -7.68 -1.12 -18.24
N THR A 108 -7.38 -0.19 -19.16
CA THR A 108 -6.57 1.00 -18.85
C THR A 108 -7.29 1.87 -17.80
N PRO A 109 -6.65 2.24 -16.68
CA PRO A 109 -7.25 3.12 -15.68
C PRO A 109 -7.49 4.52 -16.23
N ASN A 110 -8.60 5.12 -15.80
CA ASN A 110 -8.88 6.53 -16.04
C ASN A 110 -7.97 7.43 -15.19
N LEU A 111 -7.55 6.94 -14.02
CA LEU A 111 -6.70 7.67 -13.08
C LEU A 111 -5.75 6.69 -12.37
N VAL A 112 -4.47 7.04 -12.30
CA VAL A 112 -3.50 6.35 -11.46
C VAL A 112 -3.14 7.19 -10.26
N CYS A 113 -3.36 6.61 -9.09
CA CYS A 113 -3.04 7.19 -7.81
C CYS A 113 -1.75 6.55 -7.28
N LEU A 114 -0.61 7.20 -7.52
CA LEU A 114 0.70 6.72 -7.10
C LEU A 114 1.03 7.25 -5.71
N LEU A 115 1.29 6.36 -4.76
CA LEU A 115 1.85 6.79 -3.49
C LEU A 115 3.36 7.01 -3.58
N ALA A 116 3.81 8.10 -2.98
CA ALA A 116 5.21 8.44 -2.87
C ALA A 116 5.99 7.28 -2.19
N PRO A 117 7.09 6.82 -2.81
CA PRO A 117 7.78 5.60 -2.38
C PRO A 117 8.64 5.86 -1.14
N SER A 118 8.02 5.79 0.04
CA SER A 118 8.70 6.05 1.32
C SER A 118 9.84 5.08 1.66
N ASN A 119 9.95 3.92 0.99
CA ASN A 119 11.11 3.03 1.17
C ASN A 119 12.40 3.63 0.59
N ASN A 120 12.32 4.67 -0.23
CA ASN A 120 13.50 5.44 -0.63
C ASN A 120 14.22 6.10 0.55
N LEU A 121 13.57 6.27 1.71
CA LEU A 121 14.21 6.72 2.96
C LEU A 121 15.38 5.82 3.38
N THR A 122 15.28 4.52 3.09
CA THR A 122 16.30 3.53 3.44
C THR A 122 17.06 3.00 2.21
N ALA A 123 16.45 3.05 1.02
CA ALA A 123 17.01 2.48 -0.19
C ALA A 123 17.93 3.45 -0.98
N SER A 124 17.75 4.76 -0.83
CA SER A 124 18.54 5.77 -1.54
C SER A 124 19.68 6.28 -0.67
N ARG A 125 20.85 6.59 -1.27
CA ARG A 125 21.99 7.15 -0.53
C ARG A 125 21.82 8.64 -0.29
N THR A 126 21.09 9.32 -1.18
CA THR A 126 20.81 10.76 -1.09
C THR A 126 19.37 11.07 -1.52
N PHE A 127 18.85 12.23 -1.09
CA PHE A 127 17.55 12.73 -1.53
C PHE A 127 17.51 12.97 -3.05
N GLY A 128 18.59 13.49 -3.63
CA GLY A 128 18.67 13.74 -5.08
C GLY A 128 18.57 12.46 -5.92
N GLU A 129 19.18 11.36 -5.47
CA GLU A 129 19.02 10.05 -6.12
C GLU A 129 17.56 9.57 -6.03
N ALA A 130 16.94 9.70 -4.86
CA ALA A 130 15.52 9.37 -4.67
C ALA A 130 14.62 10.18 -5.61
N GLY A 131 14.89 11.48 -5.76
CA GLY A 131 14.17 12.36 -6.66
C GLY A 131 14.34 11.98 -8.14
N VAL A 132 15.54 11.59 -8.56
CA VAL A 132 15.80 11.13 -9.93
C VAL A 132 15.04 9.84 -10.23
N ASP A 133 15.06 8.87 -9.33
CA ASP A 133 14.34 7.61 -9.53
C ASP A 133 12.82 7.79 -9.47
N PHE A 134 12.35 8.70 -8.61
CA PHE A 134 10.95 9.10 -8.58
C PHE A 134 10.51 9.78 -9.89
N ALA A 135 11.34 10.65 -10.47
CA ALA A 135 11.06 11.27 -11.78
C ALA A 135 10.96 10.21 -12.90
N LYS A 136 11.82 9.18 -12.88
CA LYS A 136 11.75 8.07 -13.84
C LYS A 136 10.45 7.27 -13.67
N LEU A 137 10.03 7.03 -12.43
CA LEU A 137 8.77 6.35 -12.11
C LEU A 137 7.57 7.15 -12.66
N LEU A 138 7.49 8.45 -12.36
CA LEU A 138 6.42 9.31 -12.85
C LEU A 138 6.37 9.35 -14.37
N ARG A 139 7.52 9.48 -15.03
CA ARG A 139 7.60 9.46 -16.50
C ARG A 139 7.06 8.16 -17.08
N SER A 140 7.44 7.02 -16.49
CA SER A 140 6.90 5.73 -16.90
C SER A 140 5.39 5.64 -16.68
N ALA A 141 4.87 6.15 -15.56
CA ALA A 141 3.43 6.17 -15.29
C ALA A 141 2.67 7.04 -16.31
N CYS A 142 3.11 8.27 -16.57
CA CYS A 142 2.46 9.17 -17.54
C CYS A 142 2.51 8.64 -18.98
N ASN A 143 3.52 7.84 -19.33
CA ASN A 143 3.58 7.20 -20.65
C ASN A 143 2.59 6.03 -20.79
N LEU A 144 2.25 5.38 -19.67
CA LEU A 144 1.39 4.20 -19.65
C LEU A 144 -0.09 4.55 -19.42
N PHE A 145 -0.37 5.68 -18.75
CA PHE A 145 -1.70 6.02 -18.27
C PHE A 145 -2.07 7.47 -18.59
N PRO A 146 -3.35 7.74 -18.84
CA PRO A 146 -3.82 9.06 -19.28
C PRO A 146 -3.74 10.13 -18.18
N GLU A 147 -3.92 9.74 -16.91
CA GLU A 147 -3.93 10.66 -15.78
C GLU A 147 -3.22 10.03 -14.58
N VAL A 148 -2.30 10.79 -13.98
CA VAL A 148 -1.50 10.35 -12.82
C VAL A 148 -1.55 11.44 -11.76
N VAL A 149 -1.83 11.03 -10.52
CA VAL A 149 -1.74 11.89 -9.32
C VAL A 149 -0.82 11.21 -8.32
N VAL A 150 -0.09 12.02 -7.56
CA VAL A 150 0.77 11.55 -6.49
C VAL A 150 0.10 11.81 -5.16
N LEU A 151 -0.01 10.77 -4.34
CA LEU A 151 -0.34 10.90 -2.94
C LEU A 151 0.95 10.79 -2.13
N ASP A 152 1.09 11.66 -1.15
CA ASP A 152 2.19 11.64 -0.22
C ASP A 152 2.20 10.38 0.66
N PHE A 153 3.37 10.06 1.21
CA PHE A 153 3.52 8.91 2.09
C PHE A 153 3.12 9.26 3.53
N PRO A 154 2.45 8.34 4.25
CA PRO A 154 2.13 8.56 5.66
C PRO A 154 3.43 8.63 6.50
N PRO A 155 3.47 9.47 7.54
CA PRO A 155 4.63 9.55 8.43
C PRO A 155 4.97 8.19 9.04
N ARG A 156 6.25 7.81 9.00
CA ARG A 156 6.79 6.62 9.64
C ARG A 156 7.31 6.97 11.03
N LEU A 157 6.81 6.29 12.06
CA LEU A 157 7.28 6.48 13.44
C LEU A 157 8.74 6.06 13.65
N THR A 158 9.28 5.22 12.76
CA THR A 158 10.63 4.65 12.85
C THR A 158 11.69 5.47 12.10
N ALA A 159 11.30 6.53 11.40
CA ALA A 159 12.22 7.37 10.65
C ALA A 159 12.26 8.78 11.23
N ASP A 160 13.40 9.44 11.10
CA ASP A 160 13.58 10.81 11.56
C ASP A 160 12.62 11.77 10.84
N ALA A 161 12.00 12.69 11.59
CA ALA A 161 10.95 13.55 11.08
C ALA A 161 11.47 14.56 10.04
N ASP A 162 12.67 15.11 10.26
CA ASP A 162 13.30 16.04 9.34
C ASP A 162 13.75 15.34 8.06
N HIS A 163 14.29 14.14 8.15
CA HIS A 163 14.60 13.31 6.97
C HIS A 163 13.36 12.99 6.13
N GLN A 164 12.24 12.67 6.77
CA GLN A 164 10.97 12.43 6.07
C GLN A 164 10.44 13.69 5.39
N LYS A 165 10.54 14.84 6.07
CA LYS A 165 10.15 16.14 5.51
C LYS A 165 10.97 16.49 4.27
N LEU A 166 12.30 16.36 4.33
CA LEU A 166 13.19 16.64 3.20
C LEU A 166 12.89 15.73 2.00
N MET A 167 12.62 14.45 2.24
CA MET A 167 12.24 13.53 1.17
C MET A 167 10.89 13.89 0.54
N ARG A 168 9.92 14.28 1.36
CA ARG A 168 8.60 14.74 0.89
C ARG A 168 8.73 15.99 0.03
N GLU A 169 9.50 16.97 0.48
CA GLU A 169 9.79 18.20 -0.28
C GLU A 169 10.45 17.88 -1.62
N GLU A 170 11.40 16.94 -1.64
CA GLU A 170 12.05 16.51 -2.87
C GLU A 170 11.07 15.84 -3.85
N PHE A 171 10.18 14.96 -3.38
CA PHE A 171 9.16 14.36 -4.24
C PHE A 171 8.12 15.37 -4.72
N HIS A 172 7.69 16.30 -3.87
CA HIS A 172 6.80 17.39 -4.24
C HIS A 172 7.43 18.26 -5.34
N ARG A 173 8.71 18.63 -5.17
CA ARG A 173 9.49 19.38 -6.14
C ARG A 173 9.57 18.66 -7.49
N VAL A 174 9.78 17.34 -7.49
CA VAL A 174 9.84 16.53 -8.71
C VAL A 174 8.47 16.46 -9.40
N ALA A 175 7.39 16.23 -8.66
CA ALA A 175 6.03 16.19 -9.21
C ALA A 175 5.62 17.54 -9.82
N ALA A 176 5.90 18.65 -9.11
CA ALA A 176 5.62 20.01 -9.59
C ALA A 176 6.37 20.34 -10.90
N ARG A 177 7.62 19.89 -11.05
CA ARG A 177 8.38 20.06 -12.31
C ARG A 177 7.80 19.29 -13.50
N MET A 178 6.96 18.29 -13.23
CA MET A 178 6.31 17.46 -14.24
C MET A 178 4.83 17.82 -14.43
N ASP A 179 4.36 18.89 -13.79
CA ASP A 179 2.96 19.33 -13.80
C ASP A 179 1.98 18.25 -13.29
N ILE A 180 2.43 17.46 -12.30
CA ILE A 180 1.65 16.39 -11.69
C ILE A 180 1.15 16.84 -10.32
N SER A 181 -0.15 16.65 -10.07
CA SER A 181 -0.77 16.96 -8.79
C SER A 181 -0.16 16.10 -7.67
N PHE A 182 0.34 16.75 -6.62
CA PHE A 182 0.87 16.12 -5.42
C PHE A 182 -0.02 16.46 -4.23
N VAL A 183 -0.74 15.48 -3.73
CA VAL A 183 -1.67 15.62 -2.60
C VAL A 183 -0.97 15.15 -1.34
N THR A 184 -0.78 16.09 -0.41
CA THR A 184 -0.17 15.82 0.88
C THR A 184 -1.16 15.12 1.82
N SER A 185 -0.67 14.17 2.62
CA SER A 185 -1.51 13.44 3.59
C SER A 185 -1.80 14.24 4.88
N VAL A 186 -1.39 15.52 4.94
CA VAL A 186 -1.81 16.49 5.99
C VAL A 186 -3.20 17.00 5.61
N GLU A 187 -4.28 16.80 6.36
CA GLU A 187 -4.50 16.52 7.77
C GLU A 187 -5.73 15.62 7.91
N SER A 188 -5.58 14.44 8.50
CA SER A 188 -6.64 13.83 9.31
C SER A 188 -6.27 13.99 10.79
N SER A 189 -5.83 15.18 11.20
CA SER A 189 -6.02 15.61 12.58
C SER A 189 -7.50 15.93 12.71
N CYS A 190 -8.30 14.96 13.16
CA CYS A 190 -9.66 15.27 13.60
C CYS A 190 -10.13 14.33 14.70
N PHE A 191 -10.44 14.99 15.82
CA PHE A 191 -11.28 14.64 16.97
C PHE A 191 -10.70 13.78 18.09
#